data_AF-A0A1H6Y454-F1
#
_entry.id   AF-A0A1H6Y454-F1
#
_cell.length_a   1.000
_cell.length_b   1.000
_cell.length_c   1.000
_cell.angle_alpha   90.00
_cell.angle_beta   90.00
_cell.angle_gamma   90.00
#
_symmetry.space_group_name_H-M   'P 1'
#
loop_
_entity.id
_entity.type
_entity.pdbx_description
1 polymer ?
#
loop_
_entity_poly.entity_id
_entity_poly.type
_entity_poly.pdbx_seq_one_letter_code
_entity_poly.pdbx_strand_id
1 'polypeptide(L)'
;MKVARLLLLYLALFLSSCWTGDFVKLNDRFALWATDDRADMSLCFLEFDQYWVGVVGPCIFAAGVDDNFIILKEHPTTLDGINREVTLYYILPLKNSINSVEEAREKVIGPLTEKEFGITRRQYLVAKSLDFKVVFSDLE
;
A
#
# COMPACT_ATOMS: atom_id res chain seq x y z
N MET A 1 -26.92 -36.14 -21.91
CA MET A 1 -27.19 -34.68 -21.94
C MET A 1 -27.16 -34.03 -20.55
N LYS A 2 -27.78 -34.59 -19.50
CA LYS A 2 -27.79 -33.99 -18.15
C LYS A 2 -26.40 -33.94 -17.48
N VAL A 3 -25.62 -35.02 -17.60
CA VAL A 3 -24.25 -35.12 -17.03
C VAL A 3 -23.27 -34.15 -17.71
N ALA A 4 -23.35 -34.03 -19.04
CA ALA A 4 -22.53 -33.07 -19.79
C ALA A 4 -22.84 -31.61 -19.42
N ARG A 5 -24.11 -31.27 -19.14
CA ARG A 5 -24.50 -29.95 -18.64
C ARG A 5 -23.98 -29.69 -17.22
N LEU A 6 -24.00 -30.70 -16.35
CA LEU A 6 -23.45 -30.62 -14.99
C LEU A 6 -21.93 -30.42 -14.99
N LEU A 7 -21.21 -31.13 -15.87
CA LEU A 7 -19.77 -30.97 -16.06
C LEU A 7 -19.41 -29.58 -16.61
N LEU A 8 -20.21 -29.05 -17.55
CA LEU A 8 -20.01 -27.69 -18.07
C LEU A 8 -20.24 -26.61 -17.00
N LEU A 9 -21.24 -26.78 -16.15
CA LEU A 9 -21.51 -25.89 -15.00
C LEU A 9 -20.37 -25.94 -13.98
N TYR A 10 -19.84 -27.14 -13.69
CA TYR A 10 -18.69 -27.29 -12.80
C TYR A 10 -17.42 -26.63 -13.38
N LEU A 11 -17.17 -26.79 -14.68
CA LEU A 11 -16.03 -26.18 -15.36
C LEU A 11 -16.12 -24.65 -15.41
N ALA A 12 -17.33 -24.10 -15.57
CA ALA A 12 -17.56 -22.66 -15.53
C ALA A 12 -17.27 -22.04 -14.14
N LEU A 13 -17.49 -22.78 -13.05
CA LEU A 13 -17.17 -22.34 -11.69
C LEU A 13 -15.67 -22.34 -11.38
N PHE A 14 -14.88 -23.18 -12.05
CA PHE A 14 -13.41 -23.17 -11.91
C PHE A 14 -12.75 -22.04 -12.72
N LEU A 15 -13.42 -21.53 -13.75
CA LEU A 15 -12.93 -20.41 -14.57
C LEU A 15 -13.28 -19.03 -14.00
N SER A 16 -14.01 -18.96 -12.89
CA SER A 16 -14.37 -17.70 -12.21
C SER A 16 -13.41 -17.33 -11.07
N SER A 17 -12.17 -17.84 -11.05
CA SER A 17 -11.14 -17.32 -10.15
C SER A 17 -10.66 -15.95 -10.66
N CYS A 18 -11.54 -14.95 -10.57
CA CYS A 18 -11.18 -13.56 -10.74
C CYS A 18 -10.59 -13.11 -9.39
N TRP A 19 -9.28 -13.32 -9.19
CA TRP A 19 -8.61 -12.63 -8.10
C TRP A 19 -8.53 -11.16 -8.49
N THR A 20 -9.38 -10.35 -7.87
CA THR A 20 -9.34 -8.90 -7.98
C THR A 20 -8.30 -8.42 -6.99
N GLY A 21 -7.16 -7.90 -7.47
CA GLY A 21 -6.14 -7.31 -6.60
C GLY A 21 -6.71 -6.34 -5.56
N ASP A 22 -6.09 -6.25 -4.40
CA ASP A 22 -6.58 -5.40 -3.31
C ASP A 22 -6.29 -3.93 -3.60
N PHE A 23 -7.33 -3.10 -3.59
CA PHE A 23 -7.24 -1.66 -3.82
C PHE A 23 -7.92 -0.89 -2.69
N VAL A 24 -7.16 -0.05 -1.99
CA VAL A 24 -7.65 0.79 -0.89
C VAL A 24 -7.29 2.24 -1.13
N LYS A 25 -8.28 3.05 -1.51
CA LYS A 25 -8.10 4.49 -1.71
C LYS A 25 -7.81 5.18 -0.36
N LEU A 26 -6.71 5.93 -0.27
CA LEU A 26 -6.34 6.71 0.91
C LEU A 26 -6.87 8.15 0.81
N ASN A 27 -6.71 8.77 -0.37
CA ASN A 27 -7.29 10.06 -0.72
C ASN A 27 -7.44 10.14 -2.26
N ASP A 28 -7.72 11.32 -2.81
CA ASP A 28 -7.96 11.49 -4.26
C ASP A 28 -6.72 11.24 -5.15
N ARG A 29 -5.52 11.30 -4.58
CA ARG A 29 -4.26 11.12 -5.32
C ARG A 29 -3.47 9.89 -4.91
N PHE A 30 -3.80 9.25 -3.81
CA PHE A 30 -3.07 8.11 -3.26
C PHE A 30 -3.97 6.93 -2.91
N ALA A 31 -3.49 5.73 -3.20
CA ALA A 31 -4.13 4.47 -2.84
C ALA A 31 -3.07 3.42 -2.48
N LEU A 32 -3.45 2.42 -1.71
CA LEU A 32 -2.70 1.17 -1.61
C LEU A 32 -3.21 0.21 -2.68
N TRP A 33 -2.31 -0.41 -3.43
CA TRP A 33 -2.67 -1.37 -4.47
C TRP A 33 -1.72 -2.58 -4.48
N ALA A 34 -2.31 -3.77 -4.45
CA ALA A 34 -1.69 -5.05 -4.74
C ALA A 34 -2.30 -5.65 -6.02
N THR A 35 -1.47 -6.13 -6.94
CA THR A 35 -1.95 -6.68 -8.23
C THR A 35 -2.28 -8.16 -8.12
N ASP A 36 -1.34 -8.95 -7.60
CA ASP A 36 -1.44 -10.41 -7.54
C ASP A 36 -1.60 -10.89 -6.10
N ASP A 37 -0.68 -10.51 -5.21
CA ASP A 37 -0.72 -10.88 -3.79
C ASP A 37 -0.70 -9.61 -2.92
N ARG A 38 -1.28 -9.66 -1.71
CA ARG A 38 -1.15 -8.57 -0.72
C ARG A 38 0.31 -8.28 -0.37
N ALA A 39 1.20 -9.25 -0.50
CA ALA A 39 2.63 -9.04 -0.46
C ALA A 39 3.12 -7.96 -1.45
N ASP A 40 2.45 -7.75 -2.58
CA ASP A 40 2.78 -6.74 -3.58
C ASP A 40 2.25 -5.33 -3.23
N MET A 41 1.57 -5.19 -2.09
CA MET A 41 0.91 -3.95 -1.69
C MET A 41 1.89 -2.78 -1.68
N SER A 42 1.59 -1.78 -2.51
CA SER A 42 2.40 -0.58 -2.68
C SER A 42 1.54 0.67 -2.50
N LEU A 43 2.14 1.75 -2.02
CA LEU A 43 1.54 3.08 -2.06
C LEU A 43 1.66 3.55 -3.49
N CYS A 44 0.54 3.83 -4.14
CA CYS A 44 0.48 4.31 -5.50
C CYS A 44 -0.02 5.75 -5.55
N PHE A 45 0.51 6.51 -6.50
CA PHE A 45 0.06 7.85 -6.85
C PHE A 45 -0.76 7.83 -8.14
N LEU A 46 -1.84 8.62 -8.20
CA LEU A 46 -2.63 8.81 -9.42
C LEU A 46 -1.96 9.86 -10.32
N GLU A 47 -1.28 9.35 -11.33
CA GLU A 47 -0.60 10.11 -12.38
C GLU A 47 -1.56 10.39 -13.56
N PHE A 48 -1.56 11.63 -14.06
CA PHE A 48 -2.39 12.09 -15.18
C PHE A 48 -3.90 11.74 -15.04
N ASP A 49 -4.39 11.61 -13.80
CA ASP A 49 -5.76 11.21 -13.47
C ASP A 49 -6.20 9.86 -14.10
N GLN A 50 -5.24 9.00 -14.48
CA GLN A 50 -5.52 7.76 -15.22
C GLN A 50 -4.75 6.55 -14.70
N TYR A 51 -3.50 6.74 -14.28
CA TYR A 51 -2.59 5.63 -13.98
C TYR A 51 -2.16 5.66 -12.53
N TRP A 52 -2.29 4.53 -11.83
CA TRP A 52 -1.72 4.37 -10.50
C TRP A 52 -0.28 3.88 -10.65
N VAL A 53 0.67 4.64 -10.10
CA VAL A 53 2.10 4.34 -10.19
C VAL A 53 2.70 4.20 -8.79
N GLY A 54 3.44 3.12 -8.54
CA GLY A 54 4.03 2.83 -7.24
C GLY A 54 5.05 3.88 -6.78
N VAL A 55 4.93 4.31 -5.53
CA VAL A 55 5.77 5.29 -4.84
C VAL A 55 6.60 4.61 -3.75
N VAL A 56 5.98 3.78 -2.91
CA VAL A 56 6.61 3.02 -1.83
C VAL A 56 6.09 1.58 -1.87
N GLY A 57 6.96 0.61 -1.60
CA GLY A 57 6.61 -0.81 -1.57
C GLY A 57 7.75 -1.68 -2.11
N PRO A 58 7.54 -3.01 -2.20
CA PRO A 58 6.28 -3.72 -1.91
C PRO A 58 6.07 -3.99 -0.40
N CYS A 59 5.05 -4.79 -0.06
CA CYS A 59 4.72 -5.27 1.29
C CYS A 59 4.38 -4.18 2.32
N ILE A 60 3.62 -3.17 1.90
CA ILE A 60 2.97 -2.24 2.83
C ILE A 60 1.81 -2.96 3.53
N PHE A 61 1.90 -3.08 4.86
CA PHE A 61 0.88 -3.77 5.65
C PHE A 61 0.05 -2.83 6.53
N ALA A 62 0.45 -1.56 6.68
CA ALA A 62 -0.35 -0.58 7.41
C ALA A 62 -0.21 0.84 6.87
N ALA A 63 -1.29 1.61 6.92
CA ALA A 63 -1.31 3.02 6.53
C ALA A 63 -2.23 3.87 7.41
N GLY A 64 -1.83 5.14 7.58
CA GLY A 64 -2.64 6.21 8.15
C GLY A 64 -2.61 7.42 7.23
N VAL A 65 -3.73 8.13 7.12
CA VAL A 65 -3.86 9.34 6.29
C VAL A 65 -4.67 10.41 7.01
N ASP A 66 -4.20 11.65 6.92
CA ASP A 66 -4.96 12.87 7.19
C ASP A 66 -4.72 13.91 6.07
N ASP A 67 -5.20 15.13 6.27
CA ASP A 67 -5.09 16.21 5.28
C ASP A 67 -3.63 16.64 5.00
N ASN A 68 -2.69 16.33 5.88
CA ASN A 68 -1.31 16.81 5.83
C ASN A 68 -0.30 15.70 5.58
N PHE A 69 -0.59 14.46 5.93
CA PHE A 69 0.37 13.35 5.89
C PHE A 69 -0.26 12.02 5.53
N ILE A 70 0.55 11.19 4.86
CA ILE A 70 0.38 9.74 4.83
C ILE A 70 1.53 9.12 5.65
N ILE A 71 1.23 8.14 6.49
CA ILE A 71 2.21 7.33 7.20
C ILE A 71 2.03 5.86 6.82
N LEU A 72 3.13 5.13 6.69
CA LEU A 72 3.12 3.73 6.23
C LEU A 72 4.00 2.85 7.11
N LYS A 73 3.66 1.55 7.15
CA LYS A 73 4.54 0.46 7.60
C LYS A 73 4.77 -0.53 6.47
N GLU A 74 6.00 -1.00 6.34
CA GLU A 74 6.44 -1.97 5.34
C GLU A 74 7.27 -3.07 5.99
N HIS A 75 7.17 -4.29 5.46
CA HIS A 75 8.19 -5.32 5.67
C HIS A 75 9.18 -5.33 4.50
N PRO A 76 10.50 -5.20 4.75
CA PRO A 76 11.48 -5.19 3.67
C PRO A 76 11.46 -6.52 2.92
N THR A 77 11.40 -6.41 1.60
CA THR A 77 11.45 -7.55 0.68
C THR A 77 12.86 -7.70 0.12
N THR A 78 13.46 -8.88 0.26
CA THR A 78 14.78 -9.23 -0.28
C THR A 78 14.66 -10.35 -1.32
N LEU A 79 15.80 -10.76 -1.90
CA LEU A 79 15.85 -11.91 -2.79
C LEU A 79 15.43 -13.23 -2.10
N ASP A 80 15.56 -13.30 -0.78
CA ASP A 80 15.21 -14.46 0.03
C ASP A 80 13.73 -14.46 0.48
N GLY A 81 12.99 -13.39 0.16
CA GLY A 81 11.59 -13.22 0.50
C GLY A 81 11.32 -12.01 1.39
N ILE A 82 10.13 -12.00 2.02
CA ILE A 82 9.67 -10.91 2.88
C ILE A 82 10.20 -11.14 4.29
N ASN A 83 10.94 -10.18 4.84
CA ASN A 83 11.39 -10.22 6.21
C ASN A 83 10.36 -9.56 7.14
N ARG A 84 9.47 -10.38 7.71
CA ARG A 84 8.43 -9.92 8.65
C ARG A 84 8.95 -9.52 10.03
N GLU A 85 10.21 -9.82 10.37
CA GLU A 85 10.80 -9.45 11.66
C GLU A 85 11.20 -7.97 11.71
N VAL A 86 11.31 -7.32 10.54
CA VAL A 86 11.69 -5.91 10.43
C VAL A 86 10.48 -5.11 9.96
N THR A 87 10.17 -4.02 10.68
CA THR A 87 9.19 -3.03 10.23
C THR A 87 9.90 -1.74 9.90
N LEU A 88 9.73 -1.29 8.66
CA LEU A 88 10.17 0.00 8.17
C LEU A 88 8.98 0.96 8.10
N TYR A 89 9.25 2.23 8.34
CA TYR A 89 8.24 3.27 8.42
C TYR A 89 8.51 4.37 7.40
N TYR A 90 7.44 4.97 6.89
CA TYR A 90 7.53 6.10 5.97
C TYR A 90 6.57 7.21 6.37
N ILE A 91 6.95 8.46 6.03
CA ILE A 91 6.11 9.65 6.16
C ILE A 91 6.12 10.38 4.82
N LEU A 92 4.93 10.68 4.28
CA LEU A 92 4.76 11.50 3.09
C LEU A 92 3.98 12.78 3.41
N PRO A 93 4.65 13.95 3.43
CA PRO A 93 3.97 15.24 3.58
C PRO A 93 3.15 15.63 2.35
N LEU A 94 1.90 16.06 2.56
CA LEU A 94 0.96 16.47 1.51
C LEU A 94 0.86 18.00 1.31
N LYS A 95 1.52 18.79 2.19
CA LYS A 95 1.32 20.23 2.37
C LYS A 95 1.54 21.13 1.13
N ASN A 96 2.09 20.61 0.03
CA ASN A 96 2.44 21.40 -1.16
C ASN A 96 1.86 20.83 -2.48
N SER A 97 0.70 20.17 -2.46
CA SER A 97 0.04 19.57 -3.64
C SER A 97 1.02 18.76 -4.51
N ILE A 98 1.14 17.46 -4.24
CA ILE A 98 1.98 16.58 -5.06
C ILE A 98 1.31 16.39 -6.42
N ASN A 99 2.03 16.71 -7.51
CA ASN A 99 1.48 16.72 -8.86
C ASN A 99 1.99 15.59 -9.75
N SER A 100 3.14 14.99 -9.42
CA SER A 100 3.68 13.81 -10.12
C SER A 100 4.20 12.74 -9.16
N VAL A 101 4.38 11.53 -9.67
CA VAL A 101 4.96 10.37 -8.98
C VAL A 101 6.42 10.62 -8.61
N GLU A 102 7.19 11.33 -9.45
CA GLU A 102 8.57 11.73 -9.13
C GLU A 102 8.59 12.64 -7.90
N GLU A 103 7.73 13.65 -7.87
CA GLU A 103 7.59 14.54 -6.73
C GLU A 103 7.14 13.79 -5.47
N ALA A 104 6.23 12.81 -5.63
CA ALA A 104 5.83 11.94 -4.53
C ALA A 104 7.04 11.18 -3.95
N ARG A 105 7.82 10.53 -4.82
CA ARG A 105 9.01 9.74 -4.43
C ARG A 105 10.08 10.60 -3.77
N GLU A 106 10.31 11.82 -4.26
CA GLU A 106 11.27 12.75 -3.67
C GLU A 106 10.86 13.25 -2.28
N LYS A 107 9.54 13.36 -2.04
CA LYS A 107 8.98 13.85 -0.76
C LYS A 107 8.77 12.77 0.28
N VAL A 108 8.75 11.49 -0.10
CA VAL A 108 8.66 10.39 0.86
C VAL A 108 9.90 10.40 1.75
N ILE A 109 9.67 10.35 3.06
CA ILE A 109 10.71 10.25 4.08
C ILE A 109 10.74 8.82 4.60
N GLY A 110 11.79 8.09 4.25
CA GLY A 110 12.07 6.73 4.69
C GLY A 110 12.97 5.99 3.70
N PRO A 111 13.21 4.69 3.92
CA PRO A 111 12.72 3.90 5.05
C PRO A 111 13.30 4.35 6.40
N LEU A 112 12.49 4.29 7.46
CA LEU A 112 12.87 4.64 8.83
C LEU A 112 12.70 3.43 9.76
N THR A 113 13.58 3.29 10.75
CA THR A 113 13.31 2.45 11.93
C THR A 113 12.22 3.06 12.80
N GLU A 114 11.64 2.31 13.72
CA GLU A 114 10.62 2.83 14.66
C GLU A 114 11.14 4.05 15.46
N LYS A 115 12.39 4.01 15.90
CA LYS A 115 13.02 5.10 16.63
C LYS A 115 13.16 6.36 15.77
N GLU A 116 13.64 6.20 14.54
CA GLU A 116 13.78 7.31 13.58
C GLU A 116 12.42 7.87 13.18
N PHE A 117 11.43 7.01 12.93
CA PHE A 117 10.06 7.41 12.69
C PHE A 117 9.52 8.27 13.84
N GLY A 118 9.72 7.85 15.09
CA GLY A 118 9.31 8.64 16.25
C GLY A 118 9.96 10.04 16.29
N ILE A 119 11.24 10.15 15.90
CA ILE A 119 11.97 11.43 15.83
C ILE A 119 11.44 12.28 14.67
N THR A 120 11.40 11.73 13.46
CA THR A 120 10.94 12.39 12.23
C THR A 120 9.49 12.85 12.36
N ARG A 121 8.61 12.01 12.92
CA ARG A 121 7.21 12.34 13.21
C ARG A 121 7.09 13.62 14.04
N ARG A 122 7.94 13.80 15.05
CA ARG A 122 7.98 15.04 15.85
C ARG A 122 8.57 16.22 15.07
N GLN A 123 9.64 16.00 14.32
CA GLN A 123 10.30 17.04 13.53
C GLN A 123 9.36 17.65 12.48
N TYR A 124 8.55 16.81 11.82
CA TYR A 124 7.58 17.23 10.81
C TYR A 124 6.21 17.59 11.40
N LEU A 125 6.06 17.59 12.73
CA LEU A 125 4.83 17.92 13.44
C LEU A 125 3.62 17.05 13.02
N VAL A 126 3.87 15.79 12.65
CA VAL A 126 2.82 14.82 12.35
C VAL A 126 2.06 14.53 13.65
N ALA A 127 0.75 14.77 13.64
CA ALA A 127 -0.09 14.66 14.83
C ALA A 127 0.03 13.26 15.46
N LYS A 128 0.14 13.17 16.79
CA LYS A 128 0.20 11.87 17.50
C LYS A 128 -1.08 11.04 17.33
N SER A 129 -2.20 11.68 17.03
CA SER A 129 -3.50 11.04 16.77
C SER A 129 -3.63 10.47 15.35
N LEU A 130 -2.66 10.72 14.46
CA LEU A 130 -2.63 10.07 13.15
C LEU A 130 -2.18 8.62 13.32
N ASP A 131 -3.15 7.72 13.42
CA ASP A 131 -2.91 6.30 13.62
C ASP A 131 -2.98 5.51 12.30
N PHE A 132 -2.39 4.32 12.31
CA PHE A 132 -2.49 3.36 11.21
C PHE A 132 -3.89 2.73 11.21
N LYS A 133 -4.81 3.30 10.43
CA LYS A 133 -6.21 2.88 10.37
C LYS A 133 -6.45 1.75 9.38
N VAL A 134 -5.67 1.70 8.30
CA VAL A 134 -5.69 0.60 7.34
C VAL A 134 -4.61 -0.37 7.78
N VAL A 135 -4.99 -1.61 8.10
CA VAL A 135 -4.07 -2.66 8.57
C VAL A 135 -4.45 -3.98 7.90
N PHE A 136 -3.47 -4.64 7.29
CA PHE A 136 -3.58 -5.97 6.70
C PHE A 136 -2.98 -6.98 7.68
N SER A 137 -3.80 -7.52 8.58
CA SER A 137 -3.36 -8.37 9.70
C SER A 137 -2.71 -9.69 9.27
N ASP A 138 -2.93 -10.12 8.03
CA ASP A 138 -2.27 -11.30 7.44
C ASP A 138 -0.80 -11.04 7.06
N LEU A 139 -0.40 -9.76 7.04
CA LEU A 139 0.95 -9.30 6.76
C LEU A 139 1.70 -8.78 8.01
N GLU A 140 1.02 -8.48 9.13
CA GLU A 140 1.67 -8.25 10.43
C GLU A 140 2.47 -9.47 10.92
#